data_AF-A0A1Y4NBB0-F1
#
_entry.id   AF-A0A1Y4NBB0-F1
#
_cell.length_a   1.000
_cell.length_b   1.000
_cell.length_c   1.000
_cell.angle_alpha   90.00
_cell.angle_beta   90.00
_cell.angle_gamma   90.00
#
_symmetry.space_group_name_H-M   'P 1'
#
loop_
_entity.id
_entity.type
_entity.pdbx_description
1 polymer ?
#
loop_
_entity_poly.entity_id
_entity_poly.type
_entity_poly.pdbx_seq_one_letter_code
_entity_poly.pdbx_strand_id
1 'polypeptide(L)'
;MNMKKTIKKIICLAMCALTLFAFAGCSGSENKELDIEKLSGDLLAQVQFKDTLTKIDDDMISKLYGIDYAEEQIVYVSTGATAEEIALFKLKDSADAQKAYDAVNKRLDYQKNSYELYIPEEMVKLDAAVIELYGNYVIFCVSDGDTAKTIIEEYIK
;
A
#
# COMPACT_ATOMS: atom_id res chain seq x y z
N MET A 1 2.82 -12.52 65.02
CA MET A 1 3.48 -13.15 63.84
C MET A 1 2.54 -13.00 62.64
N ASN A 2 2.79 -12.29 61.54
CA ASN A 2 3.89 -11.43 61.10
C ASN A 2 3.31 -10.38 60.14
N MET A 3 3.18 -9.14 60.60
CA MET A 3 2.74 -7.95 59.84
C MET A 3 3.65 -7.62 58.63
N LYS A 4 4.78 -8.32 58.51
CA LYS A 4 5.74 -8.21 57.40
C LYS A 4 5.39 -9.06 56.17
N LYS A 5 4.44 -10.01 56.26
CA LYS A 5 4.05 -10.86 55.11
C LYS A 5 2.94 -10.28 54.24
N THR A 6 2.12 -9.36 54.76
CA THR A 6 1.01 -8.75 54.02
C THR A 6 1.47 -7.64 53.07
N ILE A 7 2.60 -6.98 53.38
CA ILE A 7 3.19 -5.91 52.54
C ILE A 7 3.87 -6.47 51.27
N LYS A 8 4.28 -7.74 51.26
CA LYS A 8 4.91 -8.37 50.07
C LYS A 8 3.92 -8.94 49.05
N LYS A 9 2.62 -8.96 49.32
CA LYS A 9 1.60 -9.47 48.38
C LYS A 9 0.74 -8.39 47.74
N ILE A 10 0.92 -7.12 48.12
CA ILE A 10 0.16 -5.98 47.62
C ILE A 10 0.93 -5.18 46.56
N ILE A 11 2.17 -5.59 46.22
CA ILE A 11 3.04 -4.90 45.24
C ILE A 11 2.99 -5.55 43.84
N CYS A 12 2.33 -6.69 43.66
CA CYS A 12 2.25 -7.39 42.36
C CYS A 12 0.89 -7.31 41.65
N LEU A 13 -0.06 -6.50 42.13
CA LEU A 13 -1.42 -6.46 41.58
C LEU A 13 -1.91 -5.03 41.29
N ALA A 14 -1.03 -4.18 40.79
CA ALA A 14 -1.34 -2.81 40.38
C ALA A 14 -0.58 -2.42 39.10
N MET A 15 -0.54 -3.31 38.10
CA MET A 15 0.16 -3.04 36.83
C MET A 15 -0.46 -3.75 35.61
N CYS A 16 -1.80 -3.92 35.57
CA CYS A 16 -2.48 -4.47 34.38
C CYS A 16 -3.85 -3.84 34.08
N ALA A 17 -4.12 -2.61 34.53
CA ALA A 17 -5.42 -1.97 34.31
C ALA A 17 -5.27 -0.54 33.76
N LEU A 18 -4.49 -0.39 32.67
CA LEU A 18 -4.42 0.85 31.88
C LEU A 18 -3.83 0.55 30.49
N THR A 19 -4.56 -0.23 29.69
CA THR A 19 -4.37 -0.31 28.22
C THR A 19 -5.72 -0.24 27.52
N LEU A 20 -6.54 0.74 27.92
CA LEU A 20 -7.63 1.26 27.12
C LEU A 20 -7.23 2.69 26.75
N PHE A 21 -7.37 3.04 25.48
CA PHE A 21 -6.98 4.29 24.80
C PHE A 21 -5.56 4.32 24.21
N ALA A 22 -5.38 3.61 23.08
CA ALA A 22 -4.36 3.96 22.09
C ALA A 22 -4.88 3.87 20.65
N PHE A 23 -6.17 4.16 20.40
CA PHE A 23 -6.74 4.29 19.05
C PHE A 23 -7.48 5.61 18.83
N ALA A 24 -7.01 6.68 19.45
CA ALA A 24 -7.42 8.05 19.11
C ALA A 24 -6.18 8.82 18.67
N GLY A 25 -5.80 8.63 17.41
CA GLY A 25 -4.57 9.19 16.87
C GLY A 25 -4.45 9.19 15.36
N CYS A 26 -5.55 9.15 14.62
CA CYS A 26 -5.55 9.73 13.27
C CYS A 26 -6.15 11.12 13.45
N SER A 27 -5.33 12.08 13.85
CA SER A 27 -5.69 13.49 13.73
C SER A 27 -5.95 13.71 12.24
N GLY A 28 -7.22 13.83 11.88
CA GLY A 28 -7.67 14.06 10.51
C GLY A 28 -7.07 15.36 9.99
N SER A 29 -5.97 15.23 9.26
CA SER A 29 -5.83 15.97 8.02
C SER A 29 -6.93 15.41 7.11
N GLU A 30 -7.91 16.23 6.76
CA GLU A 30 -8.80 15.90 5.64
C GLU A 30 -7.90 15.78 4.41
N ASN A 31 -7.57 14.54 4.04
CA ASN A 31 -6.89 14.28 2.79
C ASN A 31 -7.83 14.71 1.66
N LYS A 32 -7.29 15.38 0.65
CA LYS A 32 -8.08 15.80 -0.50
C LYS A 32 -8.59 14.54 -1.20
N GLU A 33 -9.80 14.61 -1.73
CA GLU A 33 -10.31 13.56 -2.61
C GLU A 33 -9.37 13.43 -3.82
N LEU A 34 -8.88 12.21 -4.03
CA LEU A 34 -7.97 11.87 -5.11
C LEU A 34 -8.76 11.35 -6.31
N ASP A 35 -8.58 11.99 -7.47
CA ASP A 35 -9.09 11.50 -8.75
C ASP A 35 -8.11 10.46 -9.33
N ILE A 36 -8.41 9.18 -9.08
CA ILE A 36 -7.54 8.07 -9.52
C ILE A 36 -7.55 7.86 -11.03
N GLU A 37 -8.64 8.22 -11.74
CA GLU A 37 -8.68 8.18 -13.20
C GLU A 37 -7.69 9.20 -13.77
N LYS A 38 -7.72 10.45 -13.27
CA LYS A 38 -6.76 11.48 -13.70
C LYS A 38 -5.31 11.12 -13.34
N LEU A 39 -5.06 10.62 -12.13
CA LEU A 39 -3.73 10.16 -11.72
C LEU A 39 -3.22 9.04 -12.64
N SER A 40 -4.05 8.04 -12.94
CA SER A 40 -3.67 6.94 -13.84
C SER A 40 -3.36 7.44 -15.26
N GLY A 41 -4.15 8.38 -15.78
CA GLY A 41 -3.92 8.99 -17.08
C GLY A 41 -2.61 9.77 -17.14
N ASP A 42 -2.30 10.55 -16.10
CA ASP A 42 -1.04 11.31 -16.03
C ASP A 42 0.17 10.38 -15.91
N LEU A 43 0.07 9.30 -15.13
CA LEU A 43 1.11 8.28 -15.04
C LEU A 43 1.36 7.62 -16.41
N LEU A 44 0.31 7.15 -17.08
CA LEU A 44 0.40 6.54 -18.42
C LEU A 44 0.98 7.49 -19.47
N ALA A 45 0.66 8.78 -19.38
CA ALA A 45 1.10 9.77 -20.37
C ALA A 45 2.55 10.23 -20.18
N GLN A 46 3.03 10.27 -18.94
CA GLN A 46 4.30 10.93 -18.61
C GLN A 46 5.41 9.98 -18.19
N VAL A 47 5.07 8.84 -17.57
CA VAL A 47 6.05 7.81 -17.21
C VAL A 47 6.45 7.05 -18.46
N GLN A 48 7.77 6.90 -18.68
CA GLN A 48 8.31 6.16 -19.82
C GLN A 48 8.32 4.66 -19.53
N PHE A 49 7.18 4.00 -19.68
CA PHE A 49 7.09 2.55 -19.59
C PHE A 49 7.74 1.90 -20.82
N LYS A 50 8.57 0.87 -20.60
CA LYS A 50 9.24 0.09 -21.65
C LYS A 50 8.27 -0.87 -22.35
N ASP A 51 7.29 -1.38 -21.62
CA ASP A 51 6.27 -2.27 -22.14
C ASP A 51 4.90 -1.58 -22.25
N THR A 52 4.02 -2.18 -23.04
CA THR A 52 2.62 -1.77 -23.12
C THR A 52 1.91 -2.18 -21.84
N LEU A 53 1.31 -1.21 -21.15
CA LEU A 53 0.45 -1.47 -20.00
C LEU A 53 -1.00 -1.65 -20.43
N THR A 54 -1.65 -2.71 -19.96
CA THR A 54 -3.05 -3.06 -20.25
C THR A 54 -3.89 -2.97 -18.99
N LYS A 55 -5.04 -2.28 -19.08
CA LYS A 55 -6.01 -2.23 -17.97
C LYS A 55 -6.59 -3.63 -17.77
N ILE A 56 -6.56 -4.13 -16.54
CA ILE A 56 -7.14 -5.43 -16.19
C ILE A 56 -8.50 -5.26 -15.51
N ASP A 57 -9.31 -6.32 -15.54
CA ASP A 57 -10.63 -6.37 -14.93
C ASP A 57 -10.59 -6.72 -13.44
N ASP A 58 -11.72 -6.53 -12.75
CA ASP A 58 -11.86 -6.75 -11.32
C ASP A 58 -11.55 -8.19 -10.89
N ASP A 59 -11.86 -9.17 -11.75
CA ASP A 59 -11.58 -10.58 -11.50
C ASP A 59 -10.06 -10.84 -11.46
N MET A 60 -9.30 -10.23 -12.38
CA MET A 60 -7.84 -10.31 -12.38
C MET A 60 -7.24 -9.53 -11.20
N ILE A 61 -7.77 -8.34 -10.89
CA ILE A 61 -7.31 -7.55 -9.74
C ILE A 61 -7.47 -8.35 -8.44
N SER A 62 -8.65 -8.93 -8.22
CA SER A 62 -8.93 -9.79 -7.07
C SER A 62 -7.97 -10.98 -6.98
N LYS A 63 -7.61 -11.61 -8.11
CA LYS A 63 -6.63 -12.71 -8.13
C LYS A 63 -5.20 -12.26 -7.81
N LEU A 64 -4.78 -11.10 -8.31
CA LEU A 64 -3.41 -10.61 -8.13
C LEU A 64 -3.17 -10.01 -6.74
N TYR A 65 -4.16 -9.33 -6.20
CA TYR A 65 -4.05 -8.57 -4.95
C TYR A 65 -4.85 -9.17 -3.79
N GLY A 66 -5.88 -9.97 -4.05
CA GLY A 66 -6.86 -10.34 -3.02
C GLY A 66 -7.73 -9.16 -2.58
N ILE A 67 -7.88 -8.14 -3.43
CA ILE A 67 -8.70 -6.95 -3.19
C ILE A 67 -9.95 -7.04 -4.07
N ASP A 68 -11.10 -7.22 -3.44
CA ASP A 68 -12.44 -7.22 -4.05
C ASP A 68 -13.41 -6.25 -3.35
N TYR A 69 -12.86 -5.42 -2.46
CA TYR A 69 -13.59 -4.54 -1.55
C TYR A 69 -13.28 -3.04 -1.77
N ALA A 70 -12.54 -2.71 -2.84
CA ALA A 70 -12.31 -1.32 -3.21
C ALA A 70 -13.61 -0.67 -3.70
N GLU A 71 -13.81 0.61 -3.38
CA GLU A 71 -14.93 1.39 -3.91
C GLU A 71 -14.69 1.76 -5.38
N GLU A 72 -13.43 2.11 -5.69
CA GLU A 72 -12.96 2.37 -7.05
C GLU A 72 -11.54 1.80 -7.20
N GLN A 73 -11.22 1.24 -8.36
CA GLN A 73 -9.90 0.67 -8.64
C GLN A 73 -9.51 0.79 -10.10
N ILE A 74 -8.22 1.01 -10.33
CA ILE A 74 -7.63 1.06 -11.66
C ILE A 74 -6.28 0.36 -11.59
N VAL A 75 -6.14 -0.72 -12.36
CA VAL A 75 -4.89 -1.47 -12.45
C VAL A 75 -4.49 -1.68 -13.90
N TYR A 76 -3.24 -1.36 -14.20
CA TYR A 76 -2.60 -1.60 -15.48
C TYR A 76 -1.36 -2.45 -15.27
N VAL A 77 -1.22 -3.53 -16.03
CA VAL A 77 -0.06 -4.44 -15.96
C VAL A 77 0.62 -4.55 -17.32
N SER A 78 1.92 -4.79 -17.32
CA SER A 78 2.70 -5.10 -18.51
C SER A 78 2.27 -6.41 -19.17
N THR A 79 2.90 -6.79 -20.28
CA THR A 79 2.71 -8.09 -20.94
C THR A 79 3.29 -9.27 -20.15
N GLY A 80 3.98 -9.00 -19.04
CA GLY A 80 4.79 -9.95 -18.27
C GLY A 80 6.27 -9.97 -18.67
N ALA A 81 6.65 -9.32 -19.78
CA ALA A 81 8.05 -9.16 -20.17
C ALA A 81 8.83 -8.20 -19.27
N THR A 82 8.14 -7.21 -18.68
CA THR A 82 8.67 -6.28 -17.67
C THR A 82 7.85 -6.37 -16.38
N ALA A 83 8.37 -5.86 -15.28
CA ALA A 83 7.65 -5.78 -14.01
C ALA A 83 6.76 -4.52 -13.89
N GLU A 84 6.58 -3.77 -14.97
CA GLU A 84 5.90 -2.46 -14.94
C GLU A 84 4.40 -2.60 -14.66
N GLU A 85 3.91 -1.80 -13.72
CA GLU A 85 2.55 -1.91 -13.20
C GLU A 85 2.11 -0.58 -12.58
N ILE A 86 0.83 -0.23 -12.73
CA ILE A 86 0.15 0.83 -12.00
C ILE A 86 -1.03 0.17 -11.28
N ALA A 87 -1.18 0.38 -9.97
CA ALA A 87 -2.38 -0.02 -9.24
C ALA A 87 -2.84 1.07 -8.28
N LEU A 88 -4.06 1.55 -8.46
CA LEU A 88 -4.68 2.61 -7.67
C LEU A 88 -5.97 2.09 -7.07
N PHE A 89 -6.13 2.26 -5.76
CA PHE A 89 -7.31 1.82 -5.02
C PHE A 89 -7.86 2.97 -4.19
N LYS A 90 -9.16 3.22 -4.29
CA LYS A 90 -9.95 4.01 -3.33
C LYS A 90 -10.74 3.05 -2.46
N LEU A 91 -10.55 3.15 -1.15
CA LEU A 91 -11.15 2.26 -0.17
C LEU A 91 -12.18 3.02 0.66
N LYS A 92 -13.05 2.28 1.33
CA LYS A 92 -14.10 2.87 2.16
C LYS A 92 -13.56 3.73 3.30
N ASP A 93 -12.49 3.27 3.95
CA ASP A 93 -11.88 3.93 5.10
C ASP A 93 -10.38 3.60 5.22
N SER A 94 -9.73 4.21 6.21
CA SER A 94 -8.29 4.01 6.45
C SER A 94 -7.94 2.60 6.91
N ALA A 95 -8.86 1.86 7.53
CA ALA A 95 -8.60 0.48 7.96
C ALA A 95 -8.59 -0.46 6.75
N ASP A 96 -9.51 -0.28 5.81
CA ASP A 96 -9.52 -1.03 4.56
C ASP A 96 -8.37 -0.61 3.64
N ALA A 97 -7.98 0.67 3.64
CA ALA A 97 -6.77 1.14 2.95
C ALA A 97 -5.49 0.51 3.50
N GLN A 98 -5.35 0.35 4.82
CA GLN A 98 -4.20 -0.34 5.39
C GLN A 98 -4.15 -1.82 4.95
N LYS A 99 -5.29 -2.52 4.90
CA LYS A 99 -5.34 -3.90 4.39
C LYS A 99 -4.92 -3.97 2.92
N ALA A 100 -5.38 -3.03 2.11
CA ALA A 100 -5.02 -2.94 0.69
C ALA A 100 -3.52 -2.62 0.52
N TYR A 101 -2.96 -1.75 1.36
CA TYR A 101 -1.53 -1.44 1.37
C TYR A 101 -0.69 -2.69 1.66
N ASP A 102 -1.09 -3.49 2.65
CA ASP A 102 -0.42 -4.76 2.97
C ASP A 102 -0.52 -5.77 1.81
N ALA A 103 -1.66 -5.79 1.11
CA ALA A 103 -1.87 -6.63 -0.07
C ALA A 103 -0.98 -6.21 -1.26
N VAL A 104 -0.86 -4.90 -1.51
CA VAL A 104 0.05 -4.35 -2.52
C VAL A 104 1.52 -4.68 -2.19
N ASN A 105 1.94 -4.58 -0.92
CA ASN A 105 3.29 -4.99 -0.54
C ASN A 105 3.54 -6.49 -0.79
N LYS A 106 2.56 -7.35 -0.49
CA LYS A 106 2.64 -8.79 -0.82
C LYS A 106 2.76 -9.02 -2.32
N ARG A 107 2.04 -8.25 -3.15
CA ARG A 107 2.16 -8.28 -4.60
C ARG A 107 3.56 -7.90 -5.06
N LEU A 108 4.14 -6.83 -4.49
CA LEU A 108 5.51 -6.42 -4.78
C LEU A 108 6.51 -7.52 -4.40
N ASP A 109 6.40 -8.10 -3.21
CA ASP A 109 7.27 -9.21 -2.78
C ASP A 109 7.14 -10.43 -3.69
N TYR A 110 5.92 -10.77 -4.10
CA TYR A 110 5.70 -11.84 -5.07
C TYR A 110 6.39 -11.56 -6.41
N GLN A 111 6.28 -10.33 -6.92
CA GLN A 111 6.98 -9.93 -8.15
C GLN A 111 8.49 -10.01 -7.98
N LYS A 112 9.05 -9.48 -6.89
CA LYS A 112 10.49 -9.58 -6.60
C LYS A 112 10.98 -11.02 -6.65
N ASN A 113 10.31 -11.93 -5.94
CA ASN A 113 10.66 -13.36 -5.95
C ASN A 113 10.55 -13.99 -7.35
N SER A 114 9.55 -13.58 -8.13
CA SER A 114 9.35 -14.07 -9.49
C SER A 114 10.43 -13.54 -10.44
N TYR A 115 10.69 -12.24 -10.45
CA TYR A 115 11.60 -11.62 -11.41
C TYR A 115 13.07 -11.84 -11.04
N GLU A 116 13.43 -11.92 -9.76
CA GLU A 116 14.81 -12.19 -9.33
C GLU A 116 15.36 -13.49 -9.95
N LEU A 117 14.51 -14.51 -10.10
CA LEU A 117 14.92 -15.81 -10.65
C LEU A 117 14.91 -15.85 -12.18
N TYR A 118 14.04 -15.09 -12.85
CA TYR A 118 13.79 -15.24 -14.30
C TYR A 118 14.28 -14.05 -15.14
N ILE A 119 14.15 -12.81 -14.62
CA ILE A 119 14.50 -11.57 -15.32
C ILE A 119 15.07 -10.57 -14.27
N PRO A 120 16.27 -10.86 -13.71
CA PRO A 120 16.83 -10.09 -12.60
C PRO A 120 17.07 -8.61 -12.94
N GLU A 121 17.15 -8.24 -14.20
CA GLU A 121 17.28 -6.85 -14.66
C GLU A 121 16.10 -5.97 -14.22
N GLU A 122 14.91 -6.57 -14.03
CA GLU A 122 13.71 -5.84 -13.60
C GLU A 122 13.70 -5.55 -12.09
N MET A 123 14.60 -6.17 -11.30
CA MET A 123 14.68 -5.93 -9.85
C MET A 123 14.97 -4.48 -9.51
N VAL A 124 15.71 -3.76 -10.36
CA VAL A 124 15.99 -2.33 -10.16
C VAL A 124 14.70 -1.51 -10.10
N LYS A 125 13.70 -1.83 -10.94
CA LYS A 125 12.39 -1.16 -10.91
C LYS A 125 11.58 -1.57 -9.69
N LEU A 126 11.59 -2.85 -9.35
CA LEU A 126 10.85 -3.40 -8.21
C LEU A 126 11.38 -2.87 -6.86
N ASP A 127 12.69 -2.67 -6.75
CA ASP A 127 13.31 -2.06 -5.56
C ASP A 127 13.04 -0.56 -5.45
N ALA A 128 12.82 0.11 -6.59
CA ALA A 128 12.45 1.52 -6.65
C ALA A 128 10.93 1.75 -6.73
N ALA A 129 10.11 0.71 -6.58
CA ALA A 129 8.66 0.83 -6.70
C ALA A 129 8.09 1.86 -5.72
N VAL A 130 7.16 2.68 -6.20
CA VAL A 130 6.48 3.68 -5.39
C VAL A 130 5.22 3.06 -4.81
N ILE A 131 5.11 3.01 -3.48
CA ILE A 131 3.90 2.60 -2.77
C ILE A 131 3.55 3.66 -1.73
N GLU A 132 2.38 4.29 -1.87
CA GLU A 132 1.89 5.32 -0.96
C GLU A 132 0.54 4.94 -0.36
N LEU A 133 0.39 5.21 0.95
CA LEU A 133 -0.88 5.15 1.67
C LEU A 133 -1.33 6.57 1.98
N TYR A 134 -2.32 7.05 1.24
CA TYR A 134 -2.84 8.41 1.38
C TYR A 134 -4.30 8.39 1.82
N GLY A 135 -4.55 8.47 3.13
CA GLY A 135 -5.92 8.47 3.67
C GLY A 135 -6.59 7.12 3.46
N ASN A 136 -7.65 7.09 2.66
CA ASN A 136 -8.33 5.87 2.22
C ASN A 136 -7.87 5.40 0.83
N TYR A 137 -6.72 5.87 0.32
CA TYR A 137 -6.18 5.50 -0.98
C TYR A 137 -4.87 4.71 -0.86
N VAL A 138 -4.67 3.76 -1.76
CA VAL A 138 -3.39 3.07 -1.97
C VAL A 138 -2.96 3.29 -3.42
N ILE A 139 -1.72 3.74 -3.58
CA ILE A 139 -1.12 4.07 -4.88
C ILE A 139 0.13 3.22 -5.04
N PHE A 140 0.22 2.51 -6.16
CA PHE A 140 1.36 1.66 -6.50
C PHE A 140 1.79 1.92 -7.94
N CYS A 141 3.09 2.11 -8.15
CA CYS A 141 3.67 2.20 -9.49
C CYS A 141 5.07 1.55 -9.52
N VAL A 142 5.28 0.65 -10.48
CA VAL A 142 6.59 0.09 -10.83
C VAL A 142 6.99 0.67 -12.18
N SER A 143 8.06 1.44 -12.21
CA SER A 143 8.58 2.07 -13.42
C SER A 143 10.08 2.32 -13.31
N ASP A 144 10.73 2.68 -14.42
CA ASP A 144 12.08 3.23 -14.37
C ASP A 144 12.07 4.71 -13.91
N GLY A 145 13.08 5.08 -13.12
CA GLY A 145 13.33 6.46 -12.70
C GLY A 145 12.28 7.05 -11.75
N ASP A 146 12.39 8.37 -11.50
CA ASP A 146 11.63 9.06 -10.43
C ASP A 146 10.36 9.78 -10.93
N THR A 147 10.03 9.68 -12.22
CA THR A 147 8.88 10.40 -12.80
C THR A 147 7.57 10.01 -12.13
N ALA A 148 7.34 8.70 -11.92
CA ALA A 148 6.14 8.22 -11.23
C ALA A 148 6.04 8.80 -9.82
N LYS A 149 7.14 8.77 -9.06
CA LYS A 149 7.22 9.35 -7.71
C LYS A 149 6.87 10.83 -7.71
N THR A 150 7.44 11.60 -8.65
CA THR A 150 7.21 13.05 -8.76
C THR A 150 5.72 13.35 -9.01
N ILE A 151 5.10 12.62 -9.95
CA ILE A 151 3.68 12.78 -10.26
C ILE A 151 2.84 12.42 -9.04
N ILE A 152 3.10 11.27 -8.41
CA ILE A 152 2.32 10.81 -7.23
C ILE A 152 2.42 11.83 -6.10
N GLU A 153 3.62 12.33 -5.79
CA GLU A 153 3.83 13.37 -4.77
C GLU A 153 3.04 14.65 -5.08
N GLU A 154 2.85 15.05 -6.33
CA GLU A 154 2.02 16.21 -6.68
C GLU A 154 0.54 16.03 -6.32
N TYR A 155 0.04 14.80 -6.38
CA TYR A 155 -1.35 14.47 -6.08
C TYR A 155 -1.63 14.32 -4.58
N ILE A 156 -0.64 13.93 -3.77
CA ILE A 156 -0.82 13.65 -2.34
C ILE A 156 -0.29 14.76 -1.41
N LYS A 157 0.03 15.93 -1.97
CA LYS A 157 0.48 17.15 -1.26
C LYS A 157 -0.63 17.89 -0.50
#